data_AF-A0A4Q3ML65-F1
#
_entry.id   AF-A0A4Q3ML65-F1
#
_cell.length_a   1.000
_cell.length_b   1.000
_cell.length_c   1.000
_cell.angle_alpha   90.00
_cell.angle_beta   90.00
_cell.angle_gamma   90.00
#
_symmetry.space_group_name_H-M   'P 1'
#
loop_
_entity.id
_entity.type
_entity.pdbx_description
1 polymer ?
#
loop_
_entity_poly.entity_id
_entity_poly.type
_entity_poly.pdbx_seq_one_letter_code
_entity_poly.pdbx_strand_id
1 'polypeptide(L)'
;MSGSLQSSRGFTLIEILVVMSLLSLLALGMGSALRTTAQIGERVDSKLLEADELRVTAAFLRSVLGRMHVQRLNAPTAVGQQPYFFEGTPVSVTWVGIMPARHGVGGRSFFQLSLGQSEGQQGLLLQFLPWDSTTVRPDWSQAQTRVLVRDAVDLQLKYVSTTVNEPRWSDAWESPDALPDRVMISLRSPSGRWPDLVVPVRTTPAGLSGAGSGEAVFGGNAN
;
A
#
# COMPACT_ATOMS: atom_id res chain seq x y z
N MET A 1 59.94 20.85 70.41
CA MET A 1 59.33 19.82 69.55
C MET A 1 57.82 19.98 69.67
N SER A 2 57.21 20.79 68.81
CA SER A 2 55.81 21.17 68.88
C SER A 2 55.00 20.22 68.00
N GLY A 3 54.25 19.31 68.62
CA GLY A 3 53.31 18.44 67.92
C GLY A 3 52.11 19.26 67.43
N SER A 4 51.94 19.33 66.11
CA SER A 4 50.72 19.85 65.49
C SER A 4 49.58 18.86 65.73
N LEU A 5 48.63 19.21 66.59
CA LEU A 5 47.36 18.48 66.72
C LEU A 5 46.52 18.78 65.48
N GLN A 6 46.46 17.80 64.59
CA GLN A 6 45.60 17.82 63.42
C GLN A 6 44.14 17.71 63.89
N SER A 7 43.34 18.78 63.71
CA SER A 7 41.92 18.71 64.03
C SER A 7 41.21 17.89 62.96
N SER A 8 40.78 16.69 63.33
CA SER A 8 39.80 15.92 62.56
C SER A 8 38.50 16.72 62.53
N ARG A 9 38.27 17.43 61.42
CA ARG A 9 36.96 18.01 61.10
C ARG A 9 35.99 16.86 60.86
N GLY A 10 35.27 16.47 61.91
CA GLY A 10 34.20 15.50 61.81
C GLY A 10 33.16 15.99 60.81
N PHE A 11 32.87 15.14 59.81
CA PHE A 11 31.82 15.35 58.82
C PHE A 11 30.52 15.75 59.54
N THR A 12 29.95 16.90 59.19
CA THR A 12 28.70 17.33 59.81
C THR A 12 27.53 16.53 59.24
N LEU A 13 26.52 16.23 60.06
CA LEU A 13 25.30 15.55 59.63
C LEU A 13 24.64 16.25 58.43
N ILE A 14 24.79 17.59 58.37
CA ILE A 14 24.30 18.46 57.30
C ILE A 14 25.01 18.19 55.97
N GLU A 15 26.31 17.90 56.00
CA GLU A 15 27.10 17.61 54.80
C GLU A 15 26.68 16.29 54.16
N ILE A 16 26.42 15.26 54.98
CA ILE A 16 25.90 13.98 54.52
C ILE A 16 24.48 14.16 53.94
N LEU A 17 23.64 14.99 54.57
CA LEU A 17 22.29 15.31 54.06
C LEU A 17 22.32 16.04 52.70
N VAL A 18 23.23 17.00 52.52
CA VAL A 18 23.41 17.74 51.26
C VAL A 18 23.95 16.83 50.17
N VAL A 19 24.92 15.97 50.47
CA VAL A 19 25.47 15.00 49.51
C VAL A 19 24.39 14.01 49.08
N MET A 20 23.61 13.47 50.03
CA MET A 20 22.51 12.55 49.71
C MET A 20 21.41 13.22 48.89
N SER A 21 21.07 14.48 49.16
CA SER A 21 20.06 15.20 48.38
C SER A 21 20.54 15.47 46.94
N LEU A 22 21.79 15.88 46.77
CA LEU A 22 22.41 16.05 45.46
C LEU A 22 22.49 14.73 44.69
N LEU A 23 22.89 13.65 45.36
CA LEU A 23 22.97 12.32 44.74
C LEU A 23 21.58 11.81 44.32
N SER A 24 20.56 12.08 45.13
CA SER A 24 19.15 11.75 44.82
C SER A 24 18.65 12.53 43.60
N LEU A 25 18.96 13.83 43.52
CA LEU A 25 18.59 14.67 42.36
C LEU A 25 19.31 14.21 41.08
N LEU A 26 20.59 13.86 41.18
CA LEU A 26 21.35 13.30 40.06
C LEU A 26 20.78 11.97 39.58
N ALA A 27 20.42 11.06 40.50
CA ALA A 27 19.81 9.78 40.17
C ALA A 27 18.43 9.97 39.49
N LEU A 28 17.60 10.90 39.98
CA LEU A 28 16.31 11.25 39.36
C LEU A 28 16.48 11.86 37.96
N GLY A 29 17.45 12.76 37.79
CA GLY A 29 17.77 13.36 36.49
C GLY A 29 18.27 12.34 35.46
N MET A 30 19.12 11.40 35.89
CA MET A 30 19.62 10.32 35.03
C MET A 30 18.49 9.35 34.63
N GLY A 31 17.63 8.97 35.57
CA GLY A 31 16.47 8.11 35.31
C GLY A 31 15.47 8.75 34.34
N SER A 32 15.27 10.07 34.45
CA SER A 32 14.49 10.88 33.51
C SER A 32 15.09 10.83 32.10
N ALA A 33 16.39 11.12 31.96
CA ALA A 33 17.08 11.14 30.66
C ALA A 33 17.08 9.77 29.95
N LEU A 34 17.27 8.68 30.70
CA LEU A 34 17.19 7.31 30.17
C LEU A 34 15.78 6.97 29.69
N ARG A 35 14.75 7.37 30.43
CA ARG A 35 13.34 7.17 30.04
C ARG A 35 12.98 7.97 28.80
N THR A 36 13.44 9.22 28.68
CA THR A 36 13.23 10.06 27.49
C THR A 36 13.93 9.47 26.26
N THR A 37 15.16 8.95 26.40
CA THR A 37 15.92 8.34 25.30
C THR A 37 15.25 7.05 24.80
N ALA A 38 14.78 6.20 25.72
CA ALA A 38 14.03 4.99 25.38
C ALA A 38 12.71 5.31 24.65
N GLN A 39 12.00 6.36 25.08
CA GLN A 39 10.78 6.83 24.41
C GLN A 39 11.02 7.44 23.03
N ILE A 40 12.21 7.97 22.76
CA ILE A 40 12.59 8.49 21.45
C ILE A 40 12.88 7.35 20.46
N GLY A 41 13.57 6.29 20.89
CA GLY A 41 13.85 5.13 20.04
C GLY A 41 12.58 4.47 19.49
N GLU A 42 11.61 4.19 20.37
CA GLU A 42 10.37 3.50 19.98
C GLU A 42 9.45 4.35 19.08
N ARG A 43 9.50 5.68 19.22
CA ARG A 43 8.81 6.62 18.31
C ARG A 43 9.48 6.71 16.94
N VAL A 44 10.80 6.56 16.86
CA VAL A 44 11.52 6.58 15.58
C VAL A 44 11.28 5.27 14.82
N ASP A 45 11.32 4.13 15.50
CA ASP A 45 11.10 2.82 14.88
C ASP A 45 9.67 2.65 14.33
N SER A 46 8.66 3.07 15.10
CA SER A 46 7.26 3.05 14.62
C SER A 46 7.04 3.92 13.38
N LYS A 47 7.66 5.10 13.32
CA LYS A 47 7.57 6.00 12.15
C LYS A 47 8.27 5.43 10.92
N LEU A 48 9.38 4.72 11.09
CA LEU A 48 10.07 4.03 10.00
C LEU A 48 9.26 2.85 9.44
N LEU A 49 8.61 2.08 10.31
CA LEU A 49 7.74 0.98 9.89
C LEU A 49 6.51 1.47 9.11
N GLU A 50 5.85 2.55 9.56
CA GLU A 50 4.73 3.18 8.84
C GLU A 50 5.15 3.65 7.44
N ALA A 51 6.34 4.25 7.30
CA ALA A 51 6.85 4.73 6.03
C ALA A 51 7.17 3.59 5.05
N ASP A 52 7.70 2.47 5.54
CA ASP A 52 7.99 1.31 4.69
C ASP A 52 6.70 0.59 4.23
N GLU A 53 5.72 0.41 5.12
CA GLU A 53 4.40 -0.14 4.76
C GLU A 53 3.76 0.69 3.63
N LEU A 54 3.78 2.02 3.78
CA LEU A 54 3.28 2.93 2.76
C LEU A 54 3.99 2.76 1.42
N ARG A 55 5.33 2.67 1.43
CA ARG A 55 6.14 2.51 0.23
C ARG A 55 5.85 1.19 -0.48
N VAL A 56 5.78 0.09 0.27
CA VAL A 56 5.50 -1.25 -0.25
C VAL A 56 4.09 -1.34 -0.84
N THR A 57 3.08 -0.85 -0.12
CA THR A 57 1.69 -0.86 -0.59
C THR A 57 1.50 0.03 -1.81
N ALA A 58 2.10 1.22 -1.84
CA ALA A 58 2.04 2.08 -3.02
C ALA A 58 2.72 1.46 -4.25
N ALA A 59 3.87 0.79 -4.07
CA ALA A 59 4.54 0.08 -5.16
C ALA A 59 3.69 -1.11 -5.67
N PHE A 60 3.06 -1.85 -4.76
CA PHE A 60 2.17 -2.95 -5.10
C PHE A 60 0.94 -2.45 -5.87
N LEU A 61 0.22 -1.45 -5.35
CA LEU A 61 -0.95 -0.86 -6.02
C LEU A 61 -0.60 -0.36 -7.42
N ARG A 62 0.53 0.37 -7.57
CA ARG A 62 1.01 0.77 -8.90
C ARG A 62 1.27 -0.42 -9.83
N SER A 63 1.73 -1.55 -9.30
CA SER A 63 2.00 -2.74 -10.10
C SER A 63 0.74 -3.50 -10.55
N VAL A 64 -0.32 -3.51 -9.73
CA VAL A 64 -1.56 -4.23 -10.04
C VAL A 64 -2.58 -3.35 -10.77
N LEU A 65 -2.77 -2.10 -10.35
CA LEU A 65 -3.66 -1.14 -11.04
C LEU A 65 -3.00 -0.52 -12.29
N GLY A 66 -1.67 -0.34 -12.28
CA GLY A 66 -0.98 0.28 -13.42
C GLY A 66 -0.86 -0.64 -14.64
N ARG A 67 -1.09 -1.94 -14.46
CA ARG A 67 -1.05 -2.96 -15.52
C ARG A 67 -2.45 -3.50 -15.83
N MET A 68 -3.38 -2.60 -16.17
CA MET A 68 -4.69 -3.04 -16.65
C MET A 68 -4.55 -3.64 -18.04
N HIS A 69 -4.99 -4.89 -18.19
CA HIS A 69 -4.99 -5.53 -19.49
C HIS A 69 -6.24 -5.12 -20.25
N VAL A 70 -6.03 -4.36 -21.32
CA VAL A 70 -7.03 -4.02 -22.32
C VAL A 70 -7.15 -5.21 -23.24
N GLN A 71 -7.99 -6.17 -22.85
CA GLN A 71 -8.52 -7.11 -23.83
C GLN A 71 -9.76 -6.46 -24.41
N ARG A 72 -9.70 -5.97 -25.66
CA ARG A 72 -10.92 -6.00 -26.48
C ARG A 72 -11.32 -7.46 -26.55
N LEU A 73 -12.53 -7.83 -26.12
CA LEU A 73 -13.06 -9.17 -26.33
C LEU A 73 -12.91 -9.51 -27.82
N ASN A 74 -11.96 -10.38 -28.18
CA ASN A 74 -11.91 -11.01 -29.49
C ASN A 74 -12.96 -12.13 -29.54
N ALA A 75 -14.22 -11.75 -29.36
CA ALA A 75 -15.37 -12.46 -29.89
C ALA A 75 -16.09 -11.41 -30.74
N PRO A 76 -16.76 -11.78 -31.86
CA PRO A 76 -17.67 -10.84 -32.51
C PRO A 76 -18.64 -10.38 -31.42
N THR A 77 -18.44 -9.16 -30.94
CA THR A 77 -19.24 -8.63 -29.86
C THR A 77 -20.64 -8.52 -30.42
N ALA A 78 -21.53 -9.40 -29.98
CA ALA A 78 -22.95 -9.15 -30.11
C ALA A 78 -23.19 -7.73 -29.54
N VAL A 79 -23.97 -6.93 -30.24
CA VAL A 79 -24.33 -5.57 -29.83
C VAL A 79 -24.71 -5.59 -28.35
N GLY A 80 -23.90 -4.95 -27.49
CA GLY A 80 -24.19 -4.82 -26.05
C GLY A 80 -23.22 -5.47 -25.04
N GLN A 81 -22.08 -6.06 -25.43
CA GLN A 81 -21.07 -6.50 -24.43
C GLN A 81 -19.95 -5.45 -24.24
N GLN A 82 -19.64 -5.14 -22.98
CA GLN A 82 -18.59 -4.19 -22.61
C GLN A 82 -17.20 -4.74 -22.98
N PRO A 83 -16.40 -4.00 -23.75
CA PRO A 83 -15.09 -4.47 -24.17
C PRO A 83 -14.10 -4.57 -23.02
N TYR A 84 -14.36 -3.91 -21.87
CA TYR A 84 -13.51 -3.94 -20.69
C TYR A 84 -14.32 -4.24 -19.44
N PHE A 85 -13.82 -5.16 -18.62
CA PHE A 85 -14.31 -5.33 -17.26
C PHE A 85 -13.61 -4.32 -16.36
N PHE A 86 -14.11 -3.08 -16.37
CA PHE A 86 -13.67 -2.00 -15.49
C PHE A 86 -14.88 -1.26 -14.91
N GLU A 87 -14.93 -1.19 -13.58
CA GLU A 87 -15.95 -0.44 -12.84
C GLU A 87 -15.26 0.39 -11.77
N GLY A 88 -15.38 1.71 -11.89
CA GLY A 88 -14.78 2.66 -10.95
C GLY A 88 -15.85 3.46 -10.23
N THR A 89 -16.03 3.20 -8.94
CA THR A 89 -16.89 3.99 -8.04
C THR A 89 -16.03 4.86 -7.11
N PRO A 90 -16.62 5.77 -6.31
CA PRO A 90 -15.85 6.57 -5.37
C PRO A 90 -15.17 5.76 -4.25
N VAL A 91 -15.63 4.53 -3.99
CA VAL A 91 -15.21 3.71 -2.83
C VAL A 91 -14.75 2.31 -3.21
N SER A 92 -14.85 1.93 -4.48
CA SER A 92 -14.33 0.67 -5.00
C SER A 92 -13.90 0.80 -6.45
N VAL A 93 -12.88 0.04 -6.83
CA VAL A 93 -12.51 -0.15 -8.24
C VAL A 93 -12.37 -1.63 -8.53
N THR A 94 -12.96 -2.06 -9.64
CA THR A 94 -12.92 -3.44 -10.12
C THR A 94 -12.32 -3.45 -11.52
N TRP A 95 -11.35 -4.35 -11.77
CA TRP A 95 -10.66 -4.43 -13.07
C TRP A 95 -10.13 -5.82 -13.38
N VAL A 96 -9.69 -6.03 -14.62
CA VAL A 96 -8.90 -7.20 -15.02
C VAL A 96 -7.43 -6.80 -15.20
N GLY A 97 -6.53 -7.56 -14.59
CA GLY A 97 -5.09 -7.32 -14.63
C GLY A 97 -4.29 -8.60 -14.54
N ILE A 98 -2.97 -8.47 -14.32
CA ILE A 98 -2.07 -9.59 -14.06
C ILE A 98 -1.53 -9.50 -12.64
N MET A 99 -1.69 -10.57 -11.86
CA MET A 99 -1.06 -10.67 -10.54
C MET A 99 0.47 -10.77 -10.70
N PRO A 100 1.26 -9.94 -10.00
CA PRO A 100 2.72 -10.08 -10.02
C PRO A 100 3.15 -11.46 -9.48
N ALA A 101 4.07 -12.14 -10.17
CA ALA A 101 4.48 -13.52 -9.86
C ALA A 101 4.96 -13.74 -8.41
N ARG A 102 5.55 -12.71 -7.78
CA ARG A 102 5.99 -12.76 -6.37
C ARG A 102 4.82 -12.80 -5.35
N HIS A 103 3.58 -12.67 -5.81
CA HIS A 103 2.39 -12.55 -4.96
C HIS A 103 1.27 -13.54 -5.30
N GLY A 104 1.48 -14.47 -6.24
CA GLY A 104 0.50 -15.50 -6.60
C GLY A 104 0.94 -16.36 -7.79
N VAL A 105 0.12 -17.35 -8.16
CA VAL A 105 0.27 -18.10 -9.41
C VAL A 105 0.05 -17.08 -10.54
N GLY A 106 1.10 -16.72 -11.27
CA GLY A 106 1.03 -15.72 -12.32
C GLY A 106 -0.11 -16.01 -13.31
N GLY A 107 -0.76 -14.97 -13.82
CA GLY A 107 -1.93 -15.13 -14.68
C GLY A 107 -2.84 -13.91 -14.65
N ARG A 108 -3.86 -13.92 -15.51
CA ARG A 108 -4.91 -12.90 -15.51
C ARG A 108 -5.86 -13.15 -14.34
N SER A 109 -6.29 -12.08 -13.69
CA SER A 109 -7.22 -12.14 -12.56
C SER A 109 -8.20 -10.99 -12.63
N PHE A 110 -9.40 -11.22 -12.12
CA PHE A 110 -10.27 -10.13 -11.69
C PHE A 110 -9.74 -9.60 -10.36
N PHE A 111 -9.79 -8.29 -10.21
CA PHE A 111 -9.37 -7.57 -9.02
C PHE A 111 -10.47 -6.65 -8.55
N GLN A 112 -10.63 -6.53 -7.23
CA GLN A 112 -11.42 -5.50 -6.59
C GLN A 112 -10.63 -4.89 -5.45
N LEU A 113 -10.54 -3.56 -5.44
CA LEU A 113 -9.98 -2.78 -4.36
C LEU A 113 -11.12 -2.04 -3.66
N SER A 114 -11.26 -2.24 -2.36
CA SER A 114 -12.30 -1.64 -1.54
C SER A 114 -11.90 -1.65 -0.06
N LEU A 115 -12.63 -0.91 0.79
CA LEU A 115 -12.58 -1.15 2.23
C LEU A 115 -13.43 -2.36 2.58
N GLY A 116 -12.96 -3.16 3.54
CA GLY A 116 -13.73 -4.28 4.06
C GLY A 116 -13.10 -4.87 5.32
N GLN A 117 -13.57 -6.06 5.69
CA GLN A 117 -13.03 -6.82 6.81
C GLN A 117 -12.56 -8.20 6.35
N SER A 118 -11.40 -8.64 6.83
CA SER A 118 -10.84 -9.97 6.57
C SER A 118 -10.15 -10.46 7.84
N GLU A 119 -10.42 -11.71 8.24
CA GLU A 119 -9.85 -12.32 9.45
C GLU A 119 -10.02 -11.47 10.74
N GLY A 120 -11.16 -10.79 10.87
CA GLY A 120 -11.45 -9.92 12.02
C GLY A 120 -10.76 -8.55 11.97
N GLN A 121 -10.06 -8.25 10.87
CA GLN A 121 -9.35 -6.99 10.69
C GLN A 121 -9.98 -6.14 9.58
N GLN A 122 -10.30 -4.89 9.90
CA GLN A 122 -10.74 -3.90 8.91
C GLN A 122 -9.54 -3.31 8.17
N GLY A 123 -9.71 -2.98 6.89
CA GLY A 123 -8.70 -2.24 6.15
C GLY A 123 -8.99 -2.09 4.67
N LEU A 124 -7.98 -1.62 3.94
CA LEU A 124 -7.96 -1.61 2.49
C LEU A 124 -7.65 -3.03 2.01
N LEU A 125 -8.58 -3.62 1.27
CA LEU A 125 -8.51 -4.98 0.79
C LEU A 125 -8.31 -5.01 -0.72
N LEU A 126 -7.46 -5.91 -1.20
CA LEU A 126 -7.46 -6.37 -2.57
C LEU A 126 -8.03 -7.78 -2.62
N GLN A 127 -9.20 -7.92 -3.23
CA GLN A 127 -9.79 -9.21 -3.54
C GLN A 127 -9.45 -9.61 -4.98
N PHE A 128 -9.15 -10.88 -5.20
CA PHE A 128 -8.81 -11.37 -6.53
C PHE A 128 -9.21 -12.82 -6.74
N LEU A 129 -9.56 -13.15 -7.99
CA LEU A 129 -9.85 -14.49 -8.45
C LEU A 129 -9.28 -14.71 -9.87
N PRO A 130 -8.96 -15.95 -10.27
CA PRO A 130 -8.55 -16.25 -11.62
C PRO A 130 -9.55 -15.70 -12.64
N TRP A 131 -9.04 -15.12 -13.73
CA TRP A 131 -9.88 -14.62 -14.80
C TRP A 131 -10.39 -15.78 -15.66
N ASP A 132 -11.68 -15.71 -16.02
CA ASP A 132 -12.32 -16.61 -16.98
C ASP A 132 -13.14 -15.79 -17.98
N SER A 133 -13.00 -16.12 -19.27
CA SER A 133 -13.68 -15.46 -20.39
C SER A 133 -15.20 -15.60 -20.37
N THR A 134 -15.74 -16.62 -19.71
CA THR A 134 -17.20 -16.84 -19.64
C THR A 134 -17.86 -16.11 -18.47
N THR A 135 -17.05 -15.62 -17.53
CA THR A 135 -17.52 -14.94 -16.32
C THR A 135 -17.92 -13.50 -16.62
N VAL A 136 -19.22 -13.22 -16.58
CA VAL A 136 -19.78 -11.86 -16.76
C VAL A 136 -19.66 -11.04 -15.47
N ARG A 137 -19.86 -11.68 -14.31
CA ARG A 137 -19.73 -11.05 -12.99
C ARG A 137 -18.98 -12.01 -12.05
N PRO A 138 -17.83 -11.60 -11.48
CA PRO A 138 -17.12 -12.37 -10.49
C PRO A 138 -17.93 -12.59 -9.22
N ASP A 139 -17.88 -13.80 -8.67
CA ASP A 139 -18.34 -14.10 -7.33
C ASP A 139 -17.22 -13.83 -6.33
N TRP A 140 -17.28 -12.67 -5.67
CA TRP A 140 -16.27 -12.24 -4.71
C TRP A 140 -16.27 -13.07 -3.42
N SER A 141 -17.28 -13.90 -3.16
CA SER A 141 -17.28 -14.81 -2.00
C SER A 141 -16.20 -15.90 -2.11
N GLN A 142 -15.77 -16.24 -3.33
CA GLN A 142 -14.71 -17.20 -3.61
C GLN A 142 -13.34 -16.52 -3.79
N ALA A 143 -13.27 -15.19 -3.65
CA ALA A 143 -12.05 -14.45 -3.92
C ALA A 143 -11.02 -14.63 -2.80
N GLN A 144 -9.77 -14.76 -3.21
CA GLN A 144 -8.66 -14.59 -2.28
C GLN A 144 -8.60 -13.13 -1.85
N THR A 145 -8.43 -12.89 -0.56
CA THR A 145 -8.39 -11.54 0.01
C THR A 145 -7.02 -11.24 0.56
N ARG A 146 -6.48 -10.06 0.22
CA ARG A 146 -5.23 -9.55 0.75
C ARG A 146 -5.46 -8.20 1.42
N VAL A 147 -5.12 -8.10 2.70
CA VAL A 147 -5.08 -6.82 3.43
C VAL A 147 -3.86 -6.03 2.97
N LEU A 148 -4.08 -4.83 2.43
CA LEU A 148 -3.02 -3.93 1.94
C LEU A 148 -2.65 -2.84 2.94
N VAL A 149 -3.65 -2.31 3.64
CA VAL A 149 -3.47 -1.32 4.71
C VAL A 149 -4.42 -1.68 5.83
N ARG A 150 -3.86 -1.86 7.02
CA ARG A 150 -4.61 -2.18 8.24
C ARG A 150 -5.32 -0.94 8.76
N ASP A 151 -6.50 -1.15 9.33
CA ASP A 151 -7.30 -0.13 10.02
C ASP A 151 -7.64 1.09 9.15
N ALA A 152 -7.60 0.95 7.82
CA ALA A 152 -8.08 2.01 6.93
C ALA A 152 -9.57 2.25 7.15
N VAL A 153 -9.93 3.51 7.40
CA VAL A 153 -11.29 3.93 7.77
C VAL A 153 -11.99 4.71 6.66
N ASP A 154 -11.26 5.25 5.71
CA ASP A 154 -11.82 6.02 4.60
C ASP A 154 -11.00 5.80 3.32
N LEU A 155 -11.70 5.63 2.20
CA LEU A 155 -11.17 5.42 0.87
C LEU A 155 -11.95 6.30 -0.09
N GLN A 156 -11.22 7.13 -0.84
CA GLN A 156 -11.76 7.88 -1.96
C GLN A 156 -10.97 7.56 -3.22
N LEU A 157 -11.69 7.22 -4.28
CA LEU A 157 -11.17 6.96 -5.60
C LEU A 157 -11.66 8.04 -6.57
N LYS A 158 -10.75 8.53 -7.39
CA LYS A 158 -11.08 9.44 -8.50
C LYS A 158 -10.42 8.99 -9.78
N TYR A 159 -11.02 9.37 -10.90
CA TYR A 159 -10.66 8.92 -12.23
C TYR A 159 -10.51 10.10 -13.16
N VAL A 160 -9.57 10.04 -14.10
CA VAL A 160 -9.42 11.08 -15.13
C VAL A 160 -9.04 10.47 -16.47
N SER A 161 -9.66 11.00 -17.52
CA SER A 161 -9.21 10.86 -18.91
C SER A 161 -8.44 12.11 -19.30
N THR A 162 -7.26 11.93 -19.84
CA THR A 162 -6.40 12.99 -20.37
C THR A 162 -6.53 13.16 -21.89
N THR A 163 -7.28 12.27 -22.56
CA THR A 163 -7.53 12.33 -24.00
C THR A 163 -8.69 13.25 -24.39
N VAL A 164 -9.39 13.83 -23.42
CA VAL A 164 -10.47 14.81 -23.64
C VAL A 164 -9.92 16.24 -23.59
N ASN A 165 -10.61 17.18 -24.25
CA ASN A 165 -10.19 18.57 -24.34
C ASN A 165 -10.00 19.26 -22.97
N GLU A 166 -10.77 18.84 -21.96
CA GLU A 166 -10.68 19.37 -20.60
C GLU A 166 -10.67 18.22 -19.59
N PRO A 167 -9.48 17.71 -19.22
CA PRO A 167 -9.33 16.64 -18.24
C PRO A 167 -9.78 17.09 -16.85
N ARG A 168 -10.75 16.39 -16.26
CA ARG A 168 -11.24 16.63 -14.91
C ARG A 168 -11.32 15.33 -14.13
N TRP A 169 -10.96 15.38 -12.85
CA TRP A 169 -11.15 14.26 -11.94
C TRP A 169 -12.65 14.08 -11.68
N SER A 170 -13.13 12.86 -11.89
CA SER A 170 -14.49 12.41 -11.58
C SER A 170 -14.46 11.43 -10.41
N ASP A 171 -15.51 11.43 -9.59
CA ASP A 171 -15.65 10.49 -8.47
C ASP A 171 -16.09 9.09 -8.95
N ALA A 172 -16.64 8.98 -10.17
CA ALA A 172 -16.98 7.71 -10.80
C ALA A 172 -16.52 7.67 -12.26
N TRP A 173 -16.27 6.47 -12.76
CA TRP A 173 -15.91 6.25 -14.16
C TRP A 173 -17.13 5.86 -14.98
N GLU A 174 -17.55 6.76 -15.87
CA GLU A 174 -18.81 6.64 -16.63
C GLU A 174 -18.62 6.16 -18.07
N SER A 175 -17.38 5.98 -18.53
CA SER A 175 -17.09 5.59 -19.92
C SER A 175 -16.94 4.07 -20.06
N PRO A 176 -17.97 3.32 -20.50
CA PRO A 176 -17.91 1.86 -20.58
C PRO A 176 -16.94 1.35 -21.65
N ASP A 177 -16.64 2.17 -22.67
CA ASP A 177 -15.80 1.79 -23.81
C ASP A 177 -14.35 2.23 -23.67
N ALA A 178 -13.97 2.81 -22.52
CA ALA A 178 -12.64 3.32 -22.26
C ALA A 178 -12.19 3.02 -20.83
N LEU A 179 -10.88 3.03 -20.61
CA LEU A 179 -10.29 3.02 -19.27
C LEU A 179 -9.89 4.45 -18.87
N PRO A 180 -9.87 4.77 -17.57
CA PRO A 180 -9.25 6.00 -17.11
C PRO A 180 -7.74 5.98 -17.41
N ASP A 181 -7.15 7.13 -17.69
CA ASP A 181 -5.69 7.25 -17.86
C ASP A 181 -4.98 7.25 -16.50
N ARG A 182 -5.67 7.73 -15.46
CA ARG A 182 -5.15 7.75 -14.09
C ARG A 182 -6.26 7.48 -13.08
N VAL A 183 -5.89 6.78 -12.01
CA VAL A 183 -6.70 6.58 -10.82
C VAL A 183 -5.98 7.25 -9.64
N MET A 184 -6.68 8.10 -8.90
CA MET A 184 -6.21 8.66 -7.64
C MET A 184 -6.83 7.87 -6.49
N ILE A 185 -5.99 7.50 -5.53
CA ILE A 185 -6.38 6.78 -4.32
C ILE A 185 -6.02 7.64 -3.13
N SER A 186 -7.04 8.06 -2.39
CA SER A 186 -6.90 8.79 -1.12
C SER A 186 -7.36 7.91 0.01
N LEU A 187 -6.53 7.77 1.05
CA LEU A 187 -6.78 6.85 2.16
C LEU A 187 -6.60 7.55 3.51
N ARG A 188 -7.42 7.18 4.50
CA ARG A 188 -7.25 7.59 5.90
C ARG A 188 -7.15 6.36 6.80
N SER A 189 -6.20 6.39 7.72
CA SER A 189 -6.04 5.43 8.82
C SER A 189 -5.98 6.18 10.17
N PRO A 190 -6.06 5.50 11.31
CA PRO A 190 -5.87 6.11 12.64
C PRO A 190 -4.54 6.86 12.79
N SER A 191 -3.50 6.42 12.08
CA SER A 191 -2.20 7.08 12.03
C SER A 191 -2.18 8.38 11.22
N GLY A 192 -3.22 8.66 10.43
CA GLY A 192 -3.41 9.90 9.69
C GLY A 192 -3.87 9.72 8.24
N ARG A 193 -3.84 10.81 7.49
CA ARG A 193 -4.12 10.80 6.04
C ARG A 193 -2.88 10.36 5.28
N TRP A 194 -3.04 9.38 4.40
CA TRP A 194 -1.99 8.97 3.47
C TRP A 194 -1.86 10.01 2.34
N PRO A 195 -0.65 10.23 1.79
CA PRO A 195 -0.48 10.99 0.56
C PRO A 195 -1.31 10.40 -0.58
N ASP A 196 -1.94 11.26 -1.37
CA ASP A 196 -2.76 10.82 -2.50
C ASP A 196 -1.89 10.06 -3.52
N LEU A 197 -2.28 8.82 -3.81
CA LEU A 197 -1.57 7.95 -4.73
C LEU A 197 -2.20 8.05 -6.12
N VAL A 198 -1.49 8.69 -7.06
CA VAL A 198 -1.89 8.72 -8.46
C VAL A 198 -1.22 7.58 -9.22
N VAL A 199 -2.04 6.65 -9.72
CA VAL A 199 -1.61 5.50 -10.50
C VAL A 199 -1.92 5.73 -11.99
N PRO A 200 -0.91 5.80 -12.87
CA PRO A 200 -1.16 5.81 -14.31
C PRO A 200 -1.62 4.43 -14.76
N VAL A 201 -2.69 4.39 -15.53
CA VAL A 201 -3.22 3.19 -16.14
C VAL A 201 -2.55 3.01 -17.49
N ARG A 202 -1.88 1.87 -17.68
CA ARG A 202 -1.29 1.52 -18.97
C ARG A 202 -1.99 0.32 -19.53
N THR A 203 -2.44 0.46 -20.77
CA THR A 203 -3.07 -0.62 -21.52
C THR A 203 -1.95 -1.50 -22.09
N THR A 204 -1.96 -2.79 -21.74
CA THR A 204 -1.08 -3.75 -22.42
C THR A 204 -1.88 -4.41 -23.55
N PRO A 205 -1.45 -4.30 -24.82
CA PRO A 205 -2.13 -4.95 -25.94
C PRO A 205 -2.25 -6.46 -25.72
N ALA A 206 -3.44 -7.02 -25.94
CA ALA A 206 -3.76 -8.43 -25.69
C ALA A 206 -2.85 -9.44 -26.43
N GLY A 207 -2.16 -9.03 -27.49
CA GLY A 207 -1.35 -9.91 -28.35
C GLY A 207 0.07 -10.20 -27.89
N LEU A 208 0.59 -9.52 -26.86
CA LEU A 208 2.01 -9.65 -26.49
C LEU A 208 2.29 -10.65 -25.35
N SER A 209 1.26 -11.11 -24.64
CA SER A 209 1.42 -11.99 -23.47
C SER A 209 1.14 -13.48 -23.78
N GLY A 210 1.13 -13.88 -25.06
CA GLY A 210 0.82 -15.25 -25.51
C GLY A 210 1.85 -15.91 -26.44
N ALA A 211 2.96 -15.26 -26.79
CA ALA A 211 4.00 -15.89 -27.61
C ALA A 211 4.96 -16.69 -26.72
N GLY A 212 4.50 -17.86 -26.25
CA GLY A 212 5.23 -18.67 -25.29
C GLY A 212 4.93 -20.16 -25.39
N SER A 213 4.75 -20.71 -26.59
CA SER A 213 5.07 -22.11 -26.95
C SER A 213 4.55 -22.44 -28.36
N GLY A 214 5.44 -22.87 -29.25
CA GLY A 214 5.08 -23.53 -30.51
C GLY A 214 5.62 -22.87 -31.78
N GLU A 215 6.70 -23.46 -32.32
CA GLU A 215 7.17 -23.39 -33.71
C GLU A 215 7.54 -22.02 -34.31
N ALA A 216 8.83 -21.68 -34.18
CA ALA A 216 9.53 -20.93 -35.22
C ALA A 216 9.86 -21.90 -36.37
N VAL A 217 9.03 -21.95 -37.41
CA VAL A 217 9.39 -22.57 -38.69
C VAL A 217 10.33 -21.62 -39.43
N PHE A 218 11.62 -21.88 -39.33
CA PHE A 218 12.61 -21.28 -40.22
C PHE A 218 12.54 -21.97 -41.58
N GLY A 219 11.73 -21.43 -42.48
CA GLY A 219 11.75 -21.77 -43.90
C GLY A 219 12.99 -21.14 -44.56
N GLY A 220 14.12 -21.83 -44.49
CA GLY A 220 15.32 -21.52 -45.27
C GLY A 220 15.20 -22.11 -46.67
N ASN A 221 15.08 -21.24 -47.67
CA ASN A 221 15.07 -21.61 -49.07
C ASN A 221 16.52 -21.97 -49.51
N ALA A 222 16.72 -23.18 -50.02
CA ALA A 222 17.95 -23.57 -50.71
C ALA A 222 17.65 -24.64 -51.76
N ASN A 223 17.23 -24.20 -52.95
CA ASN A 223 17.86 -24.37 -54.27
C ASN A 223 16.79 -24.28 -55.37
#